data_AF-A0A6N2DTC0-F1
#
_entry.id   AF-A0A6N2DTC0-F1
#
_cell.length_a   1.000
_cell.length_b   1.000
_cell.length_c   1.000
_cell.angle_alpha   90.00
_cell.angle_beta   90.00
_cell.angle_gamma   90.00
#
_symmetry.space_group_name_H-M   'P 1'
#
loop_
_entity.id
_entity.type
_entity.pdbx_description
1 polymer ?
#
loop_
_entity_poly.entity_id
_entity_poly.type
_entity_poly.pdbx_seq_one_letter_code
_entity_poly.pdbx_strand_id
1 'polypeptide(L)'
;MSLKPAGRPARPPIGRCRTLAPDRDPAALDPLDRDRFARAMAGLGPFEPRPAVAVAVSGGADSLALTLLAADWIEAEGGTLIALTVDHRLRADSGAEAVQVGRWLASRGITHRILPWTGAKPASGVQAAARNARYDLLGRYCREHGILHVLLGHHRRDQAETVLLRRAAGSGPIGLAGMAGVVEAPSCRFLRPLLDVPPEQLRAFLRMHGQPWLDDPANRDPRFARTALRDPTRPGRPVAEAAVLRYAARQKRRREALERAASQLVATAVAVHPAGFAWVDPAALAGSDPCVAATALGSIVACIGGGRHAPAASKLQRLLAAVTAEPLRLSRTLGCCRLATMHGSILVYRESRNVPAPVPVPAEGAIRWDNRFHIVLSGAFRPENPDPPRLGALGIDAARALAAHIGPAAPHRPDGIPPAVWPTLPALFDADGLIAVPHLGFRRDGVGPGSARINRIAFRPYTPAGGVGGFLAYGHSPIMS
;
A
#
# COMPACT_ATOMS: atom_id res chain seq x y z
N MET A 1 -54.08 -81.21 -16.96
CA MET A 1 -54.13 -79.87 -17.57
C MET A 1 -52.70 -79.37 -17.71
N SER A 2 -52.31 -79.02 -18.94
CA SER A 2 -50.94 -78.83 -19.43
C SER A 2 -50.07 -77.83 -18.66
N LEU A 3 -48.85 -78.23 -18.32
CA LEU A 3 -47.71 -77.33 -18.12
C LEU A 3 -46.48 -77.92 -18.82
N LYS A 4 -46.21 -77.47 -20.06
CA LYS A 4 -44.94 -77.67 -20.78
C LYS A 4 -43.94 -76.61 -20.31
N PRO A 5 -42.65 -76.93 -20.14
CA PRO A 5 -41.62 -75.94 -19.80
C PRO A 5 -41.20 -75.14 -21.04
N ALA A 6 -41.22 -73.81 -20.92
CA ALA A 6 -40.82 -72.87 -21.95
C ALA A 6 -39.29 -72.66 -21.96
N GLY A 7 -38.73 -72.63 -23.18
CA GLY A 7 -37.30 -72.51 -23.46
C GLY A 7 -36.70 -71.14 -23.13
N ARG A 8 -35.37 -71.13 -23.04
CA ARG A 8 -34.51 -69.96 -22.79
C ARG A 8 -34.72 -68.86 -23.84
N PRO A 9 -34.88 -67.58 -23.46
CA PRO A 9 -34.86 -66.48 -24.41
C PRO A 9 -33.44 -66.07 -24.80
N ALA A 10 -33.30 -65.68 -26.07
CA ALA A 10 -32.09 -65.28 -26.76
C ALA A 10 -31.48 -63.96 -26.26
N ARG A 11 -30.16 -63.81 -26.44
CA ARG A 11 -29.42 -62.57 -26.16
C ARG A 11 -29.84 -61.44 -27.11
N PRO A 12 -30.03 -60.20 -26.63
CA PRO A 12 -30.31 -59.05 -27.48
C PRO A 12 -29.07 -58.57 -28.24
N PRO A 13 -29.26 -57.83 -29.36
CA PRO A 13 -28.20 -57.45 -30.29
C PRO A 13 -27.30 -56.32 -29.75
N ILE A 14 -26.06 -56.32 -30.23
CA ILE A 14 -25.01 -55.33 -29.90
C ILE A 14 -25.43 -53.97 -30.47
N GLY A 15 -25.82 -53.05 -29.57
CA GLY A 15 -26.16 -51.67 -29.88
C GLY A 15 -24.94 -50.83 -30.27
N ARG A 16 -25.13 -49.97 -31.27
CA ARG A 16 -24.14 -49.10 -31.91
C ARG A 16 -23.33 -48.25 -30.92
N CYS A 17 -22.04 -48.15 -31.19
CA CYS A 17 -21.07 -47.30 -30.53
C CYS A 17 -21.56 -45.84 -30.51
N ARG A 18 -21.97 -45.34 -29.33
CA ARG A 18 -22.07 -43.89 -29.08
C ARG A 18 -20.64 -43.37 -29.06
N THR A 19 -20.31 -42.46 -29.97
CA THR A 19 -19.13 -41.61 -29.87
C THR A 19 -19.14 -40.91 -28.52
N LEU A 20 -18.30 -41.38 -27.60
CA LEU A 20 -18.01 -40.72 -26.35
C LEU A 20 -17.43 -39.34 -26.69
N ALA A 21 -18.03 -38.28 -26.13
CA ALA A 21 -17.41 -36.97 -26.09
C ALA A 21 -15.99 -37.11 -25.50
N PRO A 22 -15.02 -36.30 -25.96
CA PRO A 22 -13.65 -36.40 -25.47
C PRO A 22 -13.65 -36.24 -23.95
N ASP A 23 -12.97 -37.18 -23.31
CA ASP A 23 -12.78 -37.33 -21.87
C ASP A 23 -12.38 -35.97 -21.26
N ARG A 24 -13.29 -35.35 -20.49
CA ARG A 24 -12.97 -34.13 -19.75
C ARG A 24 -12.06 -34.51 -18.60
N ASP A 25 -10.83 -34.04 -18.64
CA ASP A 25 -9.88 -34.12 -17.53
C ASP A 25 -10.57 -33.66 -16.22
N PRO A 26 -10.71 -34.54 -15.20
CA PRO A 26 -11.39 -34.21 -13.94
C PRO A 26 -10.69 -33.11 -13.13
N ALA A 27 -9.51 -32.63 -13.55
CA ALA A 27 -8.81 -31.47 -12.99
C ALA A 27 -9.11 -30.13 -13.70
N ALA A 28 -9.84 -30.12 -14.82
CA ALA A 28 -10.16 -28.91 -15.57
C ALA A 28 -11.32 -28.15 -14.91
N LEU A 29 -11.01 -27.23 -14.02
CA LEU A 29 -11.99 -26.26 -13.53
C LEU A 29 -12.50 -25.40 -14.69
N ASP A 30 -13.80 -25.13 -14.71
CA ASP A 30 -14.41 -24.26 -15.72
C ASP A 30 -13.72 -22.87 -15.74
N PRO A 31 -13.49 -22.28 -16.93
CA PRO A 31 -12.97 -20.92 -17.05
C PRO A 31 -13.77 -19.93 -16.22
N LEU A 32 -13.11 -18.91 -15.68
CA LEU A 32 -13.82 -17.83 -14.99
C LEU A 32 -14.71 -17.09 -16.00
N ASP A 33 -16.02 -17.12 -15.79
CA ASP A 33 -16.99 -16.40 -16.62
C ASP A 33 -17.11 -14.90 -16.26
N ARG A 34 -17.73 -14.15 -17.20
CA ARG A 34 -17.94 -12.70 -17.07
C ARG A 34 -18.80 -12.35 -15.86
N ASP A 35 -19.87 -13.10 -15.60
CA ASP A 35 -20.80 -12.81 -14.51
C ASP A 35 -20.15 -12.95 -13.12
N ARG A 36 -19.31 -13.96 -12.95
CA ARG A 36 -18.56 -14.19 -11.72
C ARG A 36 -17.50 -13.12 -11.51
N PHE A 37 -16.84 -12.67 -12.58
CA PHE A 37 -15.94 -11.52 -12.50
C PHE A 37 -16.69 -10.23 -12.16
N ALA A 38 -17.85 -9.96 -12.78
CA ALA A 38 -18.70 -8.81 -12.48
C ALA A 38 -19.16 -8.80 -11.02
N ARG A 39 -19.58 -9.96 -10.46
CA ARG A 39 -19.89 -10.09 -9.02
C ARG A 39 -18.69 -9.78 -8.12
N ALA A 40 -17.50 -10.24 -8.50
CA ALA A 40 -16.28 -9.94 -7.75
C ALA A 40 -15.96 -8.44 -7.79
N MET A 41 -16.15 -7.79 -8.95
CA MET A 41 -16.00 -6.34 -9.08
C MET A 41 -17.03 -5.59 -8.25
N ALA A 42 -18.31 -5.94 -8.31
CA ALA A 42 -19.38 -5.31 -7.53
C ALA A 42 -19.07 -5.28 -6.02
N GLY A 43 -18.49 -6.37 -5.48
CA GLY A 43 -18.07 -6.44 -4.08
C GLY A 43 -16.87 -5.55 -3.69
N LEU A 44 -16.20 -4.94 -4.67
CA LEU A 44 -15.08 -4.00 -4.49
C LEU A 44 -15.48 -2.54 -4.74
N GLY A 45 -16.75 -2.29 -5.05
CA GLY A 45 -17.29 -0.94 -5.26
C GLY A 45 -17.34 -0.09 -3.98
N PRO A 46 -17.98 1.09 -4.05
CA PRO A 46 -18.75 1.63 -5.18
C PRO A 46 -17.86 2.10 -6.34
N PHE A 47 -18.37 2.13 -7.57
CA PHE A 47 -17.71 2.70 -8.76
C PHE A 47 -18.49 3.91 -9.27
N GLU A 48 -17.84 4.76 -10.06
CA GLU A 48 -18.50 5.84 -10.80
C GLU A 48 -19.37 5.25 -11.94
N PRO A 49 -20.41 5.94 -12.43
CA PRO A 49 -21.30 5.43 -13.49
C PRO A 49 -20.61 5.02 -14.79
N ARG A 50 -19.42 5.56 -15.06
CA ARG A 50 -18.54 5.18 -16.17
C ARG A 50 -17.12 5.10 -15.63
N PRO A 51 -16.74 3.99 -15.00
CA PRO A 51 -15.50 3.94 -14.26
C PRO A 51 -14.29 4.06 -15.18
N ALA A 52 -13.22 4.69 -14.70
CA ALA A 52 -11.91 4.63 -15.33
C ALA A 52 -11.01 3.69 -14.51
N VAL A 53 -10.47 2.65 -15.16
CA VAL A 53 -9.71 1.59 -14.48
C VAL A 53 -8.34 1.39 -15.12
N ALA A 54 -7.32 1.31 -14.27
CA ALA A 54 -6.01 0.84 -14.65
C ALA A 54 -5.83 -0.65 -14.26
N VAL A 55 -5.21 -1.46 -15.11
CA VAL A 55 -4.83 -2.84 -14.78
C VAL A 55 -3.31 -2.95 -14.75
N ALA A 56 -2.73 -3.39 -13.63
CA ALA A 56 -1.30 -3.61 -13.56
C ALA A 56 -0.93 -4.96 -14.20
N VAL A 57 -0.41 -4.92 -15.43
CA VAL A 57 -0.11 -6.11 -16.24
C VAL A 57 1.40 -6.38 -16.31
N SER A 58 1.80 -7.60 -15.96
CA SER A 58 3.21 -8.03 -16.03
C SER A 58 3.51 -8.94 -17.21
N GLY A 59 2.48 -9.35 -17.97
CA GLY A 59 2.60 -10.32 -19.07
C GLY A 59 2.48 -11.78 -18.66
N GLY A 60 2.43 -12.06 -17.35
CA GLY A 60 2.10 -13.39 -16.84
C GLY A 60 0.60 -13.69 -16.96
N ALA A 61 0.27 -14.98 -16.93
CA ALA A 61 -1.09 -15.49 -17.11
C ALA A 61 -2.15 -14.75 -16.26
N ASP A 62 -1.94 -14.64 -14.95
CA ASP A 62 -2.96 -14.08 -14.05
C ASP A 62 -3.28 -12.61 -14.35
N SER A 63 -2.25 -11.84 -14.70
CA SER A 63 -2.38 -10.42 -15.02
C SER A 63 -3.00 -10.17 -16.41
N LEU A 64 -2.73 -11.05 -17.38
CA LEU A 64 -3.36 -10.98 -18.70
C LEU A 64 -4.82 -11.41 -18.62
N ALA A 65 -5.13 -12.48 -17.90
CA ALA A 65 -6.51 -12.93 -17.68
C ALA A 65 -7.34 -11.81 -17.03
N LEU A 66 -6.80 -11.19 -15.97
CA LEU A 66 -7.41 -10.03 -15.34
C LEU A 66 -7.67 -8.89 -16.33
N THR A 67 -6.70 -8.59 -17.21
CA THR A 67 -6.82 -7.48 -18.17
C THR A 67 -7.96 -7.72 -19.15
N LEU A 68 -8.10 -8.94 -19.67
CA LEU A 68 -9.17 -9.29 -20.60
C LEU A 68 -10.55 -9.31 -19.93
N LEU A 69 -10.65 -9.92 -18.74
CA LEU A 69 -11.89 -9.92 -17.96
C LEU A 69 -12.32 -8.49 -17.58
N ALA A 70 -11.37 -7.63 -17.24
CA ALA A 70 -11.63 -6.23 -16.93
C ALA A 70 -12.03 -5.43 -18.17
N ALA A 71 -11.53 -5.77 -19.36
CA ALA A 71 -11.95 -5.16 -20.62
C ALA A 71 -13.40 -5.52 -20.94
N ASP A 72 -13.78 -6.80 -20.78
CA ASP A 72 -15.17 -7.22 -20.96
C ASP A 72 -16.12 -6.53 -19.97
N TRP A 73 -15.70 -6.41 -18.70
CA TRP A 73 -16.49 -5.73 -17.67
C TRP A 73 -16.63 -4.23 -17.93
N ILE A 74 -15.54 -3.54 -18.31
CA ILE A 74 -15.56 -2.09 -18.49
C ILE A 74 -16.39 -1.66 -19.71
N GLU A 75 -16.44 -2.51 -20.73
CA GLU A 75 -17.29 -2.32 -21.91
C GLU A 75 -18.77 -2.35 -21.51
N ALA A 76 -19.17 -3.30 -20.66
CA ALA A 76 -20.53 -3.39 -20.14
C ALA A 76 -20.92 -2.19 -19.26
N GLU A 77 -19.97 -1.63 -18.51
CA GLU A 77 -20.18 -0.42 -17.68
C GLU A 77 -20.04 0.90 -18.47
N GLY A 78 -19.69 0.86 -19.75
CA GLY A 78 -19.45 2.06 -20.57
C GLY A 78 -18.29 2.94 -20.07
N GLY A 79 -17.31 2.33 -19.39
CA GLY A 79 -16.15 3.00 -18.81
C GLY A 79 -14.92 3.00 -19.71
N THR A 80 -13.75 3.25 -19.11
CA THR A 80 -12.45 3.17 -19.82
C THR A 80 -11.45 2.30 -19.09
N LEU A 81 -10.61 1.60 -19.85
CA LEU A 81 -9.55 0.75 -19.32
C LEU A 81 -8.19 1.10 -19.93
N ILE A 82 -7.17 1.12 -19.08
CA ILE A 82 -5.77 1.19 -19.49
C ILE A 82 -4.94 0.13 -18.80
N ALA A 83 -4.09 -0.55 -19.55
CA ALA A 83 -3.15 -1.52 -19.03
C ALA A 83 -1.79 -0.87 -18.75
N LEU A 84 -1.23 -1.08 -17.56
CA LEU A 84 0.02 -0.47 -17.12
C LEU A 84 1.06 -1.56 -16.79
N THR A 85 2.18 -1.56 -17.50
CA THR A 85 3.34 -2.42 -17.18
C THR A 85 4.41 -1.59 -16.50
N VAL A 86 4.81 -1.99 -15.28
CA VAL A 86 5.97 -1.41 -14.63
C VAL A 86 7.23 -2.15 -15.09
N ASP A 87 8.08 -1.46 -15.83
CA ASP A 87 9.39 -1.95 -16.21
C ASP A 87 10.41 -1.64 -15.09
N HIS A 88 10.77 -2.65 -14.32
CA HIS A 88 11.71 -2.50 -13.21
C HIS A 88 13.16 -2.31 -13.66
N ARG A 89 13.50 -2.65 -14.92
CA ARG A 89 14.86 -2.64 -15.48
C ARG A 89 15.88 -3.40 -14.63
N LEU A 90 15.44 -4.52 -14.05
CA LEU A 90 16.30 -5.41 -13.25
C LEU A 90 16.98 -6.48 -14.10
N ARG A 91 16.47 -6.73 -15.31
CA ARG A 91 17.02 -7.66 -16.30
C ARG A 91 16.96 -7.04 -17.68
N ALA A 92 17.87 -7.44 -18.56
CA ALA A 92 17.95 -6.94 -19.93
C ALA A 92 16.62 -7.11 -20.69
N ASP A 93 15.96 -8.26 -20.55
CA ASP A 93 14.77 -8.60 -21.35
C ASP A 93 13.48 -7.89 -20.88
N SER A 94 13.50 -7.24 -19.71
CA SER A 94 12.28 -6.68 -19.10
C SER A 94 11.59 -5.64 -19.99
N GLY A 95 12.36 -4.85 -20.74
CA GLY A 95 11.83 -3.89 -21.71
C GLY A 95 11.18 -4.56 -22.92
N ALA A 96 11.83 -5.58 -23.49
CA ALA A 96 11.33 -6.30 -24.66
C ALA A 96 10.02 -7.05 -24.34
N GLU A 97 9.93 -7.65 -23.16
CA GLU A 97 8.71 -8.28 -22.71
C GLU A 97 7.57 -7.29 -22.47
N ALA A 98 7.84 -6.13 -21.88
CA ALA A 98 6.83 -5.09 -21.70
C ALA A 98 6.27 -4.60 -23.04
N VAL A 99 7.11 -4.48 -24.07
CA VAL A 99 6.69 -4.16 -25.43
C VAL A 99 5.85 -5.29 -26.04
N GLN A 100 6.22 -6.56 -25.83
CA GLN A 100 5.46 -7.71 -26.31
C GLN A 100 4.04 -7.75 -25.71
N VAL A 101 3.92 -7.47 -24.40
CA VAL A 101 2.62 -7.34 -23.73
C VAL A 101 1.79 -6.23 -24.36
N GLY A 102 2.40 -5.08 -24.65
CA GLY A 102 1.73 -3.98 -25.34
C GLY A 102 1.19 -4.37 -26.71
N ARG A 103 1.95 -5.16 -27.49
CA ARG A 103 1.50 -5.67 -28.80
C ARG A 103 0.29 -6.61 -28.68
N TRP A 104 0.29 -7.53 -27.71
CA TRP A 104 -0.84 -8.44 -27.47
C TRP A 104 -2.10 -7.70 -27.03
N LEU A 105 -1.97 -6.63 -26.25
CA LEU A 105 -3.10 -5.84 -25.79
C LEU A 105 -3.63 -4.91 -26.89
N ALA A 106 -2.73 -4.33 -27.69
CA ALA A 106 -3.11 -3.51 -28.84
C ALA A 106 -3.92 -4.31 -29.87
N SER A 107 -3.57 -5.58 -30.14
CA SER A 107 -4.36 -6.44 -31.05
C SER A 107 -5.77 -6.75 -30.55
N ARG A 108 -6.08 -6.41 -29.28
CA ARG A 108 -7.41 -6.52 -28.67
C ARG A 108 -8.06 -5.16 -28.40
N GLY A 109 -7.52 -4.08 -28.95
CA GLY A 109 -8.04 -2.72 -28.74
C GLY A 109 -7.80 -2.14 -27.34
N ILE A 110 -6.92 -2.76 -26.54
CA ILE A 110 -6.66 -2.33 -25.17
C ILE A 110 -5.46 -1.37 -25.16
N THR A 111 -5.67 -0.16 -24.65
CA THR A 111 -4.59 0.84 -24.48
C THR A 111 -3.59 0.36 -23.45
N HIS A 112 -2.30 0.47 -23.76
CA HIS A 112 -1.19 0.04 -22.90
C HIS A 112 -0.14 1.12 -22.71
N ARG A 113 0.42 1.22 -21.50
CA ARG A 113 1.55 2.11 -21.18
C ARG A 113 2.60 1.38 -20.34
N ILE A 114 3.87 1.68 -20.63
CA ILE A 114 5.02 1.19 -19.89
C ILE A 114 5.52 2.29 -18.97
N LEU A 115 5.68 1.97 -17.69
CA LEU A 115 6.14 2.87 -16.63
C LEU A 115 7.54 2.43 -16.17
N PRO A 116 8.61 3.10 -16.63
CA PRO A 116 9.97 2.70 -16.28
C PRO A 116 10.33 3.11 -14.84
N TRP A 117 10.92 2.19 -14.08
CA TRP A 117 11.56 2.53 -12.82
C TRP A 117 12.96 3.10 -13.09
N THR A 118 13.07 4.43 -13.01
CA THR A 118 14.33 5.17 -13.16
C THR A 118 15.04 5.37 -11.82
N GLY A 119 16.36 5.63 -11.87
CA GLY A 119 17.20 5.90 -10.69
C GLY A 119 17.99 4.70 -10.16
N ALA A 120 18.87 4.98 -9.20
CA ALA A 120 19.74 3.96 -8.58
C ALA A 120 18.91 2.91 -7.84
N LYS A 121 19.27 1.64 -8.03
CA LYS A 121 18.65 0.51 -7.34
C LYS A 121 19.43 0.24 -6.06
N PRO A 122 18.77 -0.07 -4.92
CA PRO A 122 19.50 -0.32 -3.69
C PRO A 122 20.31 -1.62 -3.81
N ALA A 123 21.50 -1.65 -3.19
CA ALA A 123 22.36 -2.83 -3.20
C ALA A 123 21.73 -4.03 -2.45
N SER A 124 20.85 -3.76 -1.47
CA SER A 124 20.13 -4.78 -0.71
C SER A 124 18.62 -4.48 -0.69
N GLY A 125 17.79 -5.50 -0.48
CA GLY A 125 16.34 -5.34 -0.41
C GLY A 125 15.67 -4.95 -1.74
N VAL A 126 16.30 -5.26 -2.88
CA VAL A 126 15.83 -4.91 -4.24
C VAL A 126 14.36 -5.29 -4.46
N GLN A 127 13.91 -6.45 -3.98
CA GLN A 127 12.51 -6.88 -4.14
C GLN A 127 11.52 -5.96 -3.41
N ALA A 128 11.84 -5.53 -2.19
CA ALA A 128 10.99 -4.60 -1.44
C ALA A 128 10.98 -3.22 -2.10
N ALA A 129 12.14 -2.76 -2.59
CA ALA A 129 12.26 -1.51 -3.32
C ALA A 129 11.49 -1.54 -4.66
N ALA A 130 11.61 -2.63 -5.43
CA ALA A 130 10.87 -2.84 -6.67
C ALA A 130 9.37 -2.85 -6.41
N ARG A 131 8.92 -3.54 -5.35
CA ARG A 131 7.52 -3.53 -4.94
C ARG A 131 7.05 -2.10 -4.63
N ASN A 132 7.78 -1.32 -3.85
CA ASN A 132 7.42 0.07 -3.54
C ASN A 132 7.38 0.94 -4.80
N ALA A 133 8.40 0.83 -5.65
CA ALA A 133 8.47 1.53 -6.92
C ALA A 133 7.27 1.22 -7.83
N ARG A 134 6.81 -0.05 -7.87
CA ARG A 134 5.61 -0.44 -8.62
C ARG A 134 4.37 0.32 -8.15
N TYR A 135 4.09 0.31 -6.85
CA TYR A 135 2.92 1.00 -6.30
C TYR A 135 3.02 2.52 -6.49
N ASP A 136 4.21 3.11 -6.34
CA ASP A 136 4.42 4.54 -6.52
C ASP A 136 4.27 4.98 -7.98
N LEU A 137 4.78 4.21 -8.94
CA LEU A 137 4.63 4.48 -10.38
C LEU A 137 3.17 4.37 -10.83
N LEU A 138 2.49 3.30 -10.40
CA LEU A 138 1.06 3.12 -10.69
C LEU A 138 0.23 4.26 -10.10
N GLY A 139 0.43 4.58 -8.83
CA GLY A 139 -0.30 5.66 -8.15
C GLY A 139 -0.02 7.05 -8.74
N ARG A 140 1.21 7.31 -9.20
CA ARG A 140 1.56 8.55 -9.90
C ARG A 140 0.82 8.67 -11.23
N TYR A 141 0.87 7.64 -12.06
CA TYR A 141 0.17 7.61 -13.33
C TYR A 141 -1.34 7.82 -13.14
N CYS A 142 -1.92 7.12 -12.17
CA CYS A 142 -3.34 7.22 -11.85
C CYS A 142 -3.73 8.65 -11.41
N ARG A 143 -2.88 9.30 -10.59
CA ARG A 143 -3.10 10.71 -10.20
C ARG A 143 -3.08 11.65 -11.39
N GLU A 144 -2.10 11.51 -12.29
CA GLU A 144 -1.92 12.37 -13.46
C GLU A 144 -3.07 12.23 -14.48
N HIS A 145 -3.70 11.05 -14.53
CA HIS A 145 -4.77 10.74 -15.47
C HIS A 145 -6.17 10.67 -14.83
N GLY A 146 -6.33 11.01 -13.54
CA GLY A 146 -7.63 10.97 -12.86
C GLY A 146 -8.24 9.57 -12.71
N ILE A 147 -7.42 8.53 -12.66
CA ILE A 147 -7.87 7.13 -12.55
C ILE A 147 -7.92 6.73 -11.07
N LEU A 148 -9.08 6.29 -10.60
CA LEU A 148 -9.27 5.96 -9.18
C LEU A 148 -9.01 4.48 -8.87
N HIS A 149 -9.14 3.59 -9.84
CA HIS A 149 -9.13 2.14 -9.62
C HIS A 149 -7.96 1.45 -10.29
N VAL A 150 -7.15 0.72 -9.52
CA VAL A 150 -6.03 -0.08 -10.04
C VAL A 150 -6.22 -1.56 -9.73
N LEU A 151 -6.49 -2.38 -10.74
CA LEU A 151 -6.64 -3.83 -10.56
C LEU A 151 -5.28 -4.54 -10.52
N LEU A 152 -5.16 -5.52 -9.62
CA LEU A 152 -3.98 -6.36 -9.44
C LEU A 152 -4.35 -7.84 -9.55
N GLY A 153 -3.60 -8.61 -10.35
CA GLY A 153 -3.83 -10.02 -10.64
C GLY A 153 -3.44 -11.00 -9.53
N HIS A 154 -3.73 -10.68 -8.26
CA HIS A 154 -3.50 -11.62 -7.16
C HIS A 154 -4.66 -12.61 -7.06
N HIS A 155 -4.34 -13.89 -6.95
CA HIS A 155 -5.34 -14.96 -6.99
C HIS A 155 -5.42 -15.77 -5.68
N ARG A 156 -6.29 -16.79 -5.67
CA ARG A 156 -6.56 -17.64 -4.50
C ARG A 156 -5.34 -18.33 -3.90
N ARG A 157 -4.47 -18.89 -4.76
CA ARG A 157 -3.19 -19.46 -4.30
C ARG A 157 -2.23 -18.41 -3.72
N ASP A 158 -2.15 -17.19 -4.26
CA ASP A 158 -1.33 -16.12 -3.66
C ASP A 158 -1.77 -15.77 -2.24
N GLN A 159 -3.09 -15.82 -1.98
CA GLN A 159 -3.64 -15.63 -0.64
C GLN A 159 -3.17 -16.72 0.32
N ALA A 160 -3.31 -17.98 -0.08
CA ALA A 160 -2.86 -19.11 0.73
C ALA A 160 -1.35 -19.02 1.02
N GLU A 161 -0.53 -18.77 -0.01
CA GLU A 161 0.92 -18.57 0.16
C GLU A 161 1.24 -17.43 1.12
N THR A 162 0.55 -16.29 0.98
CA THR A 162 0.75 -15.13 1.86
C THR A 162 0.41 -15.44 3.31
N VAL A 163 -0.68 -16.17 3.56
CA VAL A 163 -1.09 -16.57 4.91
C VAL A 163 -0.08 -17.55 5.51
N LEU A 164 0.39 -18.53 4.73
CA LEU A 164 1.40 -19.50 5.18
C LEU A 164 2.74 -18.83 5.52
N LEU A 165 3.23 -17.93 4.65
CA LEU A 165 4.45 -17.16 4.93
C LEU A 165 4.32 -16.31 6.19
N ARG A 166 3.19 -15.61 6.34
CA ARG A 166 2.95 -14.77 7.52
C ARG A 166 2.83 -15.60 8.80
N ARG A 167 2.24 -16.79 8.71
CA ARG A 167 2.19 -17.74 9.82
C ARG A 167 3.58 -18.23 10.20
N ALA A 168 4.41 -18.61 9.23
CA ALA A 168 5.80 -19.01 9.48
C ALA A 168 6.63 -17.87 10.11
N ALA A 169 6.33 -16.62 9.76
CA ALA A 169 6.94 -15.44 10.35
C ALA A 169 6.34 -15.02 11.72
N GLY A 170 5.44 -15.81 12.31
CA GLY A 170 4.83 -15.51 13.62
C GLY A 170 3.88 -14.30 13.61
N SER A 171 3.24 -14.01 12.47
CA SER A 171 2.31 -12.87 12.38
C SER A 171 1.06 -13.08 13.22
N GLY A 172 0.56 -12.01 13.84
CA GLY A 172 -0.72 -12.01 14.54
C GLY A 172 -1.95 -11.99 13.61
N PRO A 173 -3.17 -11.89 14.17
CA PRO A 173 -4.44 -11.94 13.42
C PRO A 173 -4.51 -10.99 12.22
N ILE A 174 -3.98 -9.77 12.37
CA ILE A 174 -3.92 -8.76 11.30
C ILE A 174 -3.15 -9.27 10.07
N GLY A 175 -1.99 -9.89 10.29
CA GLY A 175 -1.19 -10.47 9.21
C GLY A 175 -1.84 -11.73 8.63
N LEU A 176 -2.45 -12.55 9.47
CA LEU A 176 -3.05 -13.82 9.06
C LEU A 176 -4.39 -13.67 8.31
N ALA A 177 -4.97 -12.47 8.27
CA ALA A 177 -6.14 -12.14 7.47
C ALA A 177 -5.91 -12.17 5.94
N GLY A 178 -4.68 -12.46 5.48
CA GLY A 178 -4.32 -12.44 4.06
C GLY A 178 -4.22 -11.03 3.49
N MET A 179 -4.35 -10.91 2.17
CA MET A 179 -4.41 -9.61 1.48
C MET A 179 -5.85 -9.09 1.47
N ALA A 180 -6.02 -7.77 1.61
CA ALA A 180 -7.32 -7.13 1.46
C ALA A 180 -7.74 -7.04 -0.02
N GLY A 181 -9.04 -7.10 -0.30
CA GLY A 181 -9.60 -6.91 -1.64
C GLY A 181 -9.44 -5.48 -2.13
N VAL A 182 -9.60 -4.51 -1.23
CA VAL A 182 -9.39 -3.07 -1.47
C VAL A 182 -8.25 -2.59 -0.57
N VAL A 183 -7.33 -1.81 -1.14
CA VAL A 183 -6.31 -1.07 -0.39
C VAL A 183 -6.33 0.37 -0.87
N GLU A 184 -6.77 1.28 0.00
CA GLU A 184 -6.73 2.71 -0.24
C GLU A 184 -5.27 3.21 -0.28
N ALA A 185 -4.98 4.04 -1.26
CA ALA A 185 -3.70 4.75 -1.38
C ALA A 185 -3.97 6.25 -1.63
N PRO A 186 -2.97 7.13 -1.44
CA PRO A 186 -3.20 8.58 -1.49
C PRO A 186 -3.75 9.15 -2.80
N SER A 187 -3.77 8.38 -3.89
CA SER A 187 -4.21 8.86 -5.22
C SER A 187 -5.13 7.90 -5.97
N CYS A 188 -5.33 6.69 -5.46
CA CYS A 188 -6.12 5.64 -6.08
C CYS A 188 -6.36 4.53 -5.05
N ARG A 189 -7.23 3.57 -5.36
CA ARG A 189 -7.39 2.33 -4.62
C ARG A 189 -6.92 1.13 -5.44
N PHE A 190 -6.21 0.22 -4.77
CA PHE A 190 -5.73 -1.02 -5.35
C PHE A 190 -6.73 -2.14 -5.08
N LEU A 191 -7.25 -2.73 -6.16
CA LEU A 191 -8.31 -3.72 -6.16
C LEU A 191 -7.77 -5.11 -6.54
N ARG A 192 -8.25 -6.15 -5.87
CA ARG A 192 -7.86 -7.55 -6.14
C ARG A 192 -9.10 -8.41 -6.36
N PRO A 193 -9.73 -8.36 -7.55
CA PRO A 193 -10.97 -9.10 -7.82
C PRO A 193 -10.79 -10.62 -7.86
N LEU A 194 -9.55 -11.11 -8.08
CA LEU A 194 -9.29 -12.53 -8.29
C LEU A 194 -8.93 -13.31 -7.01
N LEU A 195 -9.01 -12.70 -5.82
CA LEU A 195 -8.53 -13.32 -4.57
C LEU A 195 -9.19 -14.65 -4.21
N ASP A 196 -10.39 -14.92 -4.71
CA ASP A 196 -11.11 -16.19 -4.50
C ASP A 196 -11.11 -17.09 -5.76
N VAL A 197 -10.37 -16.70 -6.80
CA VAL A 197 -10.29 -17.40 -8.08
C VAL A 197 -9.04 -18.29 -8.14
N PRO A 198 -9.18 -19.61 -8.40
CA PRO A 198 -8.04 -20.49 -8.65
C PRO A 198 -7.28 -20.07 -9.93
N PRO A 199 -5.93 -20.06 -9.93
CA PRO A 199 -5.14 -19.70 -11.10
C PRO A 199 -5.39 -20.62 -12.31
N GLU A 200 -5.82 -21.87 -12.09
CA GLU A 200 -6.17 -22.82 -13.13
C GLU A 200 -7.33 -22.31 -14.00
N GLN A 201 -8.32 -21.66 -13.40
CA GLN A 201 -9.45 -21.08 -14.12
C GLN A 201 -9.03 -19.89 -14.99
N LEU A 202 -8.03 -19.11 -14.53
CA LEU A 202 -7.46 -18.00 -15.29
C LEU A 202 -6.69 -18.52 -16.52
N ARG A 203 -5.93 -19.61 -16.36
CA ARG A 203 -5.23 -20.26 -17.48
C ARG A 203 -6.19 -20.91 -18.46
N ALA A 204 -7.25 -21.56 -17.97
CA ALA A 204 -8.31 -22.10 -18.81
C ALA A 204 -9.01 -21.01 -19.63
N PHE A 205 -9.31 -19.86 -18.99
CA PHE A 205 -9.85 -18.68 -19.65
C PHE A 205 -8.93 -18.16 -20.76
N LEU A 206 -7.63 -18.03 -20.51
CA LEU A 206 -6.68 -17.57 -21.53
C LEU A 206 -6.57 -18.53 -22.72
N ARG A 207 -6.53 -19.84 -22.46
CA ARG A 207 -6.51 -20.87 -23.51
C ARG A 207 -7.76 -20.80 -24.39
N MET A 208 -8.92 -20.66 -23.76
CA MET A 208 -10.20 -20.50 -24.48
C MET A 208 -10.21 -19.26 -25.39
N HIS A 209 -9.53 -18.19 -24.99
CA HIS A 209 -9.41 -16.95 -25.78
C HIS A 209 -8.20 -16.90 -26.70
N GLY A 210 -7.43 -18.00 -26.82
CA GLY A 210 -6.21 -18.05 -27.64
C GLY A 210 -5.15 -17.02 -27.22
N GLN A 211 -5.12 -16.60 -25.95
CA GLN A 211 -4.20 -15.57 -25.47
C GLN A 211 -2.89 -16.21 -24.97
N PRO A 212 -1.74 -15.96 -25.61
CA PRO A 212 -0.44 -16.35 -25.06
C PRO A 212 -0.06 -15.51 -23.84
N TRP A 213 0.83 -16.02 -23.00
CA TRP A 213 1.41 -15.31 -21.86
C TRP A 213 2.90 -15.64 -21.71
N LEU A 214 3.60 -14.81 -20.94
CA LEU A 214 5.00 -15.02 -20.57
C LEU A 214 5.08 -15.93 -19.33
N ASP A 215 5.93 -16.95 -19.37
CA ASP A 215 6.27 -17.75 -18.20
C ASP A 215 7.55 -17.19 -17.56
N ASP A 216 7.45 -16.67 -16.33
CA ASP A 216 8.59 -16.11 -15.59
C ASP A 216 9.47 -17.26 -15.02
N PRO A 217 10.76 -17.36 -15.40
CA PRO A 217 11.69 -18.34 -14.84
C PRO A 217 11.82 -18.26 -13.31
N ALA A 218 11.65 -17.07 -12.71
CA ALA A 218 11.72 -16.88 -11.26
C ALA A 218 10.62 -17.64 -10.50
N ASN A 219 9.50 -18.00 -11.17
CA ASN A 219 8.45 -18.83 -10.58
C ASN A 219 8.90 -20.27 -10.29
N ARG A 220 10.05 -20.68 -10.82
CA ARG A 220 10.64 -22.03 -10.65
C ARG A 220 11.88 -22.05 -9.76
N ASP A 221 12.37 -20.90 -9.29
CA ASP A 221 13.57 -20.83 -8.47
C ASP A 221 13.28 -21.13 -6.99
N PRO A 222 13.80 -22.25 -6.44
CA PRO A 222 13.50 -22.71 -5.08
C PRO A 222 14.05 -21.80 -3.98
N ARG A 223 14.97 -20.87 -4.32
CA ARG A 223 15.52 -19.88 -3.37
C ARG A 223 14.46 -18.88 -2.91
N PHE A 224 13.37 -18.74 -3.65
CA PHE A 224 12.25 -17.89 -3.22
C PHE A 224 11.32 -18.66 -2.28
N ALA A 225 11.05 -18.07 -1.11
CA ALA A 225 10.20 -18.67 -0.08
C ALA A 225 8.81 -19.10 -0.58
N ARG A 226 8.29 -18.44 -1.63
CA ARG A 226 7.03 -18.83 -2.29
C ARG A 226 7.18 -20.08 -3.14
N THR A 227 8.27 -20.23 -3.89
CA THR A 227 8.56 -21.43 -4.67
C THR A 227 8.82 -22.63 -3.75
N ALA A 228 9.50 -22.44 -2.61
CA ALA A 228 9.69 -23.48 -1.61
C ALA A 228 8.37 -23.97 -0.97
N LEU A 229 7.34 -23.12 -0.91
CA LEU A 229 5.98 -23.53 -0.50
C LEU A 229 5.23 -24.32 -1.59
N ARG A 230 5.69 -24.26 -2.84
CA ARG A 230 5.12 -24.98 -3.99
C ARG A 230 5.77 -26.35 -4.22
N ASP A 231 6.83 -26.69 -3.49
CA ASP A 231 7.53 -27.96 -3.62
C ASP A 231 6.69 -29.13 -3.04
N PRO A 232 6.20 -30.05 -3.89
CA PRO A 232 5.38 -31.18 -3.46
C PRO A 232 6.16 -32.23 -2.66
N THR A 233 7.49 -32.18 -2.66
CA THR A 233 8.36 -33.12 -1.94
C THR A 233 8.62 -32.72 -0.48
N ARG A 234 8.14 -31.54 -0.06
CA ARG A 234 8.37 -31.01 1.27
C ARG A 234 7.61 -31.83 2.34
N PRO A 235 8.27 -32.28 3.43
CA PRO A 235 7.62 -33.09 4.46
C PRO A 235 6.55 -32.28 5.23
N GLY A 236 5.38 -32.90 5.40
CA GLY A 236 4.18 -32.33 6.01
C GLY A 236 2.96 -32.53 5.11
N ARG A 237 1.77 -32.79 5.69
CA ARG A 237 0.55 -32.91 4.89
C ARG A 237 0.35 -31.62 4.07
N PRO A 238 0.00 -31.69 2.77
CA PRO A 238 -0.43 -30.52 2.04
C PRO A 238 -1.61 -29.90 2.80
N VAL A 239 -1.42 -28.72 3.40
CA VAL A 239 -2.52 -28.02 4.05
C VAL A 239 -3.46 -27.63 2.94
N ALA A 240 -4.66 -28.22 2.92
CA ALA A 240 -5.65 -27.95 1.88
C ALA A 240 -5.85 -26.43 1.76
N GLU A 241 -5.69 -25.89 0.55
CA GLU A 241 -5.79 -24.45 0.26
C GLU A 241 -7.08 -23.85 0.84
N ALA A 242 -8.19 -24.60 0.74
CA ALA A 242 -9.47 -24.23 1.33
C ALA A 242 -9.43 -24.05 2.86
N ALA A 243 -8.66 -24.87 3.59
CA ALA A 243 -8.52 -24.73 5.04
C ALA A 243 -7.72 -23.47 5.42
N VAL A 244 -6.67 -23.14 4.66
CA VAL A 244 -5.88 -21.91 4.84
C VAL A 244 -6.76 -20.68 4.65
N LEU A 245 -7.59 -20.67 3.60
CA LEU A 245 -8.47 -19.54 3.29
C LEU A 245 -9.62 -19.40 4.30
N ARG A 246 -10.22 -20.51 4.76
CA ARG A 246 -11.21 -20.47 5.85
C ARG A 246 -10.60 -19.89 7.13
N TYR A 247 -9.36 -20.23 7.43
CA TYR A 247 -8.63 -19.64 8.55
C TYR A 247 -8.40 -18.14 8.33
N ALA A 248 -7.93 -17.73 7.15
CA ALA A 248 -7.72 -16.33 6.80
C ALA A 248 -9.01 -15.50 6.90
N ALA A 249 -10.15 -16.03 6.44
CA ALA A 249 -11.45 -15.39 6.54
C ALA A 249 -11.88 -15.16 8.01
N ARG A 250 -11.61 -16.12 8.91
CA ARG A 250 -11.82 -15.92 10.36
C ARG A 250 -10.91 -14.82 10.91
N GLN A 251 -9.64 -14.79 10.49
CA GLN A 251 -8.71 -13.74 10.92
C GLN A 251 -9.07 -12.36 10.35
N LYS A 252 -9.64 -12.29 9.14
CA LYS A 252 -10.16 -11.04 8.54
C LYS A 252 -11.23 -10.41 9.43
N ARG A 253 -12.24 -11.18 9.87
CA ARG A 253 -13.27 -10.67 10.79
C ARG A 253 -12.69 -10.15 12.10
N ARG A 254 -11.69 -10.83 12.65
CA ARG A 254 -10.96 -10.38 13.86
C ARG A 254 -10.19 -9.10 13.60
N ARG A 255 -9.50 -8.99 12.46
CA ARG A 255 -8.79 -7.78 12.04
C ARG A 255 -9.76 -6.60 11.92
N GLU A 256 -10.89 -6.77 11.24
CA GLU A 256 -11.89 -5.70 11.06
C GLU A 256 -12.47 -5.23 12.40
N ALA A 257 -12.74 -6.16 13.33
CA ALA A 257 -13.18 -5.79 14.68
C ALA A 257 -12.10 -5.01 15.45
N LEU A 258 -10.84 -5.46 15.35
CA LEU A 258 -9.70 -4.84 16.01
C LEU A 258 -9.39 -3.45 15.45
N GLU A 259 -9.40 -3.30 14.12
CA GLU A 259 -9.19 -2.02 13.43
C GLU A 259 -10.29 -1.03 13.80
N ARG A 260 -11.58 -1.45 13.79
CA ARG A 260 -12.68 -0.57 14.22
C ARG A 260 -12.52 -0.08 15.66
N ALA A 261 -12.21 -0.98 16.60
CA ALA A 261 -11.99 -0.61 17.99
C ALA A 261 -10.77 0.31 18.16
N ALA A 262 -9.69 0.07 17.42
CA ALA A 262 -8.49 0.91 17.45
C ALA A 262 -8.75 2.30 16.86
N SER A 263 -9.49 2.40 15.76
CA SER A 263 -9.90 3.68 15.17
C SER A 263 -10.75 4.49 16.15
N GLN A 264 -11.68 3.84 16.87
CA GLN A 264 -12.47 4.50 17.90
C GLN A 264 -11.59 5.04 19.03
N LEU A 265 -10.65 4.23 19.52
CA LEU A 265 -9.70 4.65 20.55
C LEU A 265 -8.84 5.82 20.09
N VAL A 266 -8.34 5.80 18.86
CA VAL A 266 -7.57 6.93 18.29
C VAL A 266 -8.43 8.19 18.26
N ALA A 267 -9.68 8.10 17.83
CA ALA A 267 -10.56 9.25 17.73
C ALA A 267 -10.84 9.93 19.09
N THR A 268 -10.85 9.16 20.19
CA THR A 268 -11.16 9.70 21.53
C THR A 268 -9.92 10.01 22.37
N ALA A 269 -8.79 9.35 22.12
CA ALA A 269 -7.61 9.41 22.99
C ALA A 269 -6.39 10.10 22.36
N VAL A 270 -6.48 10.50 21.08
CA VAL A 270 -5.33 11.02 20.32
C VAL A 270 -5.66 12.35 19.67
N ALA A 271 -4.86 13.37 19.98
CA ALA A 271 -4.89 14.65 19.29
C ALA A 271 -3.68 14.77 18.35
N VAL A 272 -3.92 14.74 17.04
CA VAL A 272 -2.87 14.90 16.02
C VAL A 272 -2.74 16.37 15.63
N HIS A 273 -1.51 16.89 15.72
CA HIS A 273 -1.22 18.28 15.38
C HIS A 273 -0.78 18.44 13.91
N PRO A 274 -1.18 19.53 13.19
CA PRO A 274 -0.74 19.81 11.82
C PRO A 274 0.78 19.92 11.60
N ALA A 275 1.56 20.09 12.67
CA ALA A 275 3.02 20.06 12.62
C ALA A 275 3.62 18.63 12.60
N GLY A 276 2.77 17.59 12.53
CA GLY A 276 3.20 16.21 12.36
C GLY A 276 3.68 15.52 13.63
N PHE A 277 3.03 15.81 14.76
CA PHE A 277 3.16 15.10 16.03
C PHE A 277 1.78 14.78 16.61
N ALA A 278 1.71 13.96 17.67
CA ALA A 278 0.46 13.63 18.34
C ALA A 278 0.60 13.62 19.87
N TRP A 279 -0.45 14.01 20.56
CA TRP A 279 -0.67 13.75 21.98
C TRP A 279 -1.54 12.53 22.15
N VAL A 280 -1.16 11.65 23.08
CA VAL A 280 -1.89 10.43 23.39
C VAL A 280 -2.17 10.38 24.89
N ASP A 281 -3.44 10.12 25.24
CA ASP A 281 -3.85 9.91 26.63
C ASP A 281 -3.36 8.53 27.13
N PRO A 282 -2.42 8.49 28.10
CA PRO A 282 -1.93 7.23 28.66
C PRO A 282 -3.01 6.44 29.41
N ALA A 283 -3.99 7.11 30.04
CA ALA A 283 -5.04 6.44 30.79
C ALA A 283 -6.01 5.71 29.85
N ALA A 284 -6.38 6.34 28.73
CA ALA A 284 -7.20 5.71 27.70
C ALA A 284 -6.53 4.48 27.06
N LEU A 285 -5.21 4.52 26.84
CA LEU A 285 -4.45 3.35 26.38
C LEU A 285 -4.45 2.22 27.43
N ALA A 286 -4.22 2.57 28.70
CA ALA A 286 -4.16 1.59 29.79
C ALA A 286 -5.52 0.94 30.09
N GLY A 287 -6.62 1.69 29.93
CA GLY A 287 -7.99 1.21 30.14
C GLY A 287 -8.57 0.40 28.97
N SER A 288 -7.87 0.31 27.85
CA SER A 288 -8.33 -0.41 26.65
C SER A 288 -7.81 -1.85 26.58
N ASP A 289 -8.44 -2.69 25.77
CA ASP A 289 -7.89 -4.02 25.45
C ASP A 289 -6.46 -3.88 24.88
N PRO A 290 -5.47 -4.68 25.35
CA PRO A 290 -4.08 -4.53 24.93
C PRO A 290 -3.85 -4.70 23.42
N CYS A 291 -4.65 -5.52 22.73
CA CYS A 291 -4.53 -5.66 21.28
C CYS A 291 -5.06 -4.41 20.58
N VAL A 292 -6.16 -3.82 21.07
CA VAL A 292 -6.72 -2.56 20.57
C VAL A 292 -5.71 -1.42 20.76
N ALA A 293 -5.17 -1.27 21.97
CA ALA A 293 -4.18 -0.25 22.30
C ALA A 293 -2.89 -0.40 21.47
N ALA A 294 -2.37 -1.61 21.29
CA ALA A 294 -1.20 -1.86 20.44
C ALA A 294 -1.48 -1.55 18.96
N THR A 295 -2.68 -1.82 18.48
CA THR A 295 -3.09 -1.52 17.09
C THR A 295 -3.21 -0.01 16.86
N ALA A 296 -3.85 0.71 17.79
CA ALA A 296 -3.93 2.16 17.79
C ALA A 296 -2.54 2.81 17.83
N LEU A 297 -1.66 2.33 18.72
CA LEU A 297 -0.28 2.81 18.79
C LEU A 297 0.49 2.55 17.49
N GLY A 298 0.23 1.42 16.84
CA GLY A 298 0.79 1.09 15.53
C GLY A 298 0.39 2.06 14.43
N SER A 299 -0.88 2.48 14.38
CA SER A 299 -1.35 3.46 13.38
C SER A 299 -0.80 4.86 13.66
N ILE A 300 -0.73 5.27 14.93
CA ILE A 300 -0.12 6.56 15.34
C ILE A 300 1.35 6.61 14.94
N VAL A 301 2.13 5.56 15.27
CA VAL A 301 3.56 5.50 14.93
C VAL A 301 3.77 5.47 13.41
N ALA A 302 2.94 4.76 12.65
CA ALA A 302 3.02 4.80 11.19
C ALA A 302 2.71 6.20 10.62
N CYS A 303 1.69 6.85 11.16
CA CYS A 303 1.25 8.19 10.78
C CYS A 303 2.33 9.25 11.05
N ILE A 304 2.76 9.37 12.31
CA ILE A 304 3.75 10.36 12.75
C ILE A 304 5.15 10.04 12.23
N GLY A 305 5.46 8.77 12.05
CA GLY A 305 6.75 8.29 11.54
C GLY A 305 6.87 8.35 10.02
N GLY A 306 5.78 8.60 9.27
CA GLY A 306 5.79 8.56 7.80
C GLY A 306 5.95 7.15 7.23
N GLY A 307 5.61 6.13 8.04
CA GLY A 307 5.68 4.72 7.66
C GLY A 307 4.49 4.31 6.80
N ARG A 308 4.73 3.43 5.82
CA ARG A 308 3.66 2.82 4.99
C ARG A 308 2.93 1.70 5.71
N HIS A 309 3.50 1.18 6.79
CA HIS A 309 2.97 0.08 7.58
C HIS A 309 3.29 0.31 9.05
N ALA A 310 2.44 -0.20 9.95
CA ALA A 310 2.72 -0.23 11.38
C ALA A 310 3.97 -1.06 11.68
N PRO A 311 4.71 -0.74 12.77
CA PRO A 311 5.79 -1.59 13.25
C PRO A 311 5.33 -3.02 13.59
N ALA A 312 6.29 -3.94 13.70
CA ALA A 312 6.00 -5.33 14.07
C ALA A 312 5.24 -5.42 15.40
N ALA A 313 4.26 -6.34 15.48
CA ALA A 313 3.38 -6.49 16.64
C ALA A 313 4.15 -6.70 17.96
N SER A 314 5.21 -7.50 17.95
CA SER A 314 6.05 -7.73 19.13
C SER A 314 6.77 -6.46 19.62
N LYS A 315 7.11 -5.53 18.72
CA LYS A 315 7.69 -4.22 19.08
C LYS A 315 6.62 -3.31 19.68
N LEU A 316 5.40 -3.34 19.13
CA LEU A 316 4.26 -2.57 19.65
C LEU A 316 3.82 -3.05 21.03
N GLN A 317 3.77 -4.37 21.26
CA GLN A 317 3.47 -4.94 22.58
C GLN A 317 4.48 -4.53 23.64
N ARG A 318 5.78 -4.57 23.32
CA ARG A 318 6.83 -4.09 24.24
C ARG A 318 6.72 -2.59 24.52
N LEU A 319 6.37 -1.80 23.51
CA LEU A 319 6.15 -0.37 23.68
C LEU A 319 4.92 -0.10 24.56
N LEU A 320 3.81 -0.80 24.32
CA LEU A 320 2.61 -0.69 25.13
C LEU A 320 2.89 -1.06 26.60
N ALA A 321 3.59 -2.16 26.85
CA ALA A 321 3.98 -2.56 28.20
C ALA A 321 4.80 -1.47 28.92
N ALA A 322 5.72 -0.80 28.19
CA ALA A 322 6.50 0.31 28.75
C ALA A 322 5.63 1.54 29.02
N VAL A 323 4.67 1.84 28.13
CA VAL A 323 3.70 2.92 28.29
C VAL A 323 2.82 2.69 29.51
N THR A 324 2.35 1.46 29.74
CA THR A 324 1.45 1.14 30.85
C THR A 324 2.15 1.01 32.19
N ALA A 325 3.40 0.52 32.22
CA ALA A 325 4.13 0.32 33.46
C ALA A 325 4.66 1.62 34.09
N GLU A 326 5.26 2.49 33.28
CA GLU A 326 5.85 3.76 33.75
C GLU A 326 5.49 4.93 32.83
N PRO A 327 4.19 5.29 32.73
CA PRO A 327 3.72 6.33 31.82
C PRO A 327 4.33 7.70 32.09
N LEU A 328 4.90 7.95 33.26
CA LEU A 328 5.51 9.24 33.65
C LEU A 328 7.00 9.38 33.32
N ARG A 329 7.67 8.28 32.92
CA ARG A 329 9.11 8.27 32.59
C ARG A 329 9.39 7.70 31.19
N LEU A 330 8.39 7.73 30.31
CA LEU A 330 8.53 7.15 29.00
C LEU A 330 9.54 7.95 28.16
N SER A 331 10.52 7.24 27.59
CA SER A 331 11.36 7.72 26.51
C SER A 331 11.76 6.51 25.67
N ARG A 332 11.12 6.34 24.51
CA ARG A 332 11.31 5.20 23.61
C ARG A 332 11.29 5.64 22.17
N THR A 333 11.93 4.87 21.29
CA THR A 333 11.88 5.09 19.84
C THR A 333 11.28 3.89 19.14
N LEU A 334 10.37 4.12 18.20
CA LEU A 334 9.82 3.06 17.35
C LEU A 334 9.31 3.66 16.04
N GLY A 335 9.61 3.01 14.91
CA GLY A 335 9.04 3.39 13.61
C GLY A 335 9.28 4.84 13.22
N CYS A 336 10.52 5.32 13.37
CA CYS A 336 10.91 6.71 13.14
C CYS A 336 10.23 7.73 14.08
N CYS A 337 9.56 7.28 15.13
CA CYS A 337 9.02 8.15 16.17
C CYS A 337 9.85 8.06 17.45
N ARG A 338 9.87 9.16 18.20
CA ARG A 338 10.17 9.19 19.63
C ARG A 338 8.87 9.39 20.40
N LEU A 339 8.70 8.60 21.45
CA LEU A 339 7.58 8.69 22.40
C LEU A 339 8.15 9.13 23.73
N ALA A 340 7.64 10.24 24.26
CA ALA A 340 8.08 10.78 25.53
C ALA A 340 6.91 11.31 26.35
N THR A 341 6.98 11.20 27.67
CA THR A 341 5.96 11.80 28.53
C THR A 341 6.20 13.30 28.66
N MET A 342 5.15 14.09 28.48
CA MET A 342 5.18 15.53 28.66
C MET A 342 3.79 16.00 29.12
N HIS A 343 3.75 16.80 30.20
CA HIS A 343 2.50 17.32 30.80
C HIS A 343 1.44 16.24 31.12
N GLY A 344 1.86 15.06 31.59
CA GLY A 344 0.95 13.96 31.92
C GLY A 344 0.36 13.22 30.71
N SER A 345 0.71 13.60 29.48
CA SER A 345 0.36 12.91 28.24
C SER A 345 1.59 12.32 27.56
N ILE A 346 1.36 11.42 26.59
CA ILE A 346 2.44 10.87 25.75
C ILE A 346 2.54 11.70 24.48
N LEU A 347 3.67 12.38 24.30
CA LEU A 347 4.05 13.04 23.06
C LEU A 347 4.67 12.03 22.11
N VAL A 348 4.07 11.87 20.93
CA VAL A 348 4.61 11.08 19.82
C VAL A 348 5.04 12.01 18.70
N TYR A 349 6.33 12.01 18.36
CA TYR A 349 6.89 12.92 17.36
C TYR A 349 7.96 12.22 16.52
N ARG A 350 8.29 12.79 15.36
CA ARG A 350 9.31 12.25 14.48
C ARG A 350 10.70 12.35 15.12
N GLU A 351 11.51 11.30 15.02
CA GLU A 351 12.91 11.35 15.43
C GLU A 351 13.79 12.02 14.38
N SER A 352 14.87 12.68 14.80
CA SER A 352 15.81 13.37 13.91
C SER A 352 16.68 12.42 13.06
N ARG A 353 16.74 11.13 13.42
CA ARG A 353 17.49 10.13 12.64
C ARG A 353 16.72 9.79 11.36
N ASN A 354 17.45 9.57 10.27
CA ASN A 354 16.90 9.15 8.98
C ASN A 354 15.81 10.10 8.43
N VAL A 355 15.87 11.39 8.77
CA VAL A 355 15.12 12.40 8.03
C VAL A 355 15.70 12.50 6.61
N PRO A 356 14.87 12.74 5.57
CA PRO A 356 15.37 12.86 4.20
C PRO A 356 16.44 13.95 4.08
N ALA A 357 17.45 13.68 3.26
CA ALA A 357 18.42 14.71 2.89
C ALA A 357 17.71 15.90 2.23
N PRO A 358 18.25 17.13 2.36
CA PRO A 358 17.67 18.30 1.73
C PRO A 358 17.55 18.13 0.21
N VAL A 359 16.37 18.44 -0.33
CA VAL A 359 16.07 18.34 -1.76
C VAL A 359 16.00 19.73 -2.39
N PRO A 360 16.49 19.92 -3.64
CA PRO A 360 16.32 21.19 -4.34
C PRO A 360 14.84 21.58 -4.46
N VAL A 361 14.55 22.86 -4.27
CA VAL A 361 13.21 23.42 -4.45
C VAL A 361 12.93 23.56 -5.96
N PRO A 362 11.80 23.05 -6.47
CA PRO A 362 11.42 23.21 -7.87
C PRO A 362 11.01 24.66 -8.14
N ALA A 363 11.09 25.10 -9.40
CA ALA A 363 10.66 26.44 -9.80
C ALA A 363 9.22 26.73 -9.35
N GLU A 364 8.33 25.76 -9.62
CA GLU A 364 6.96 25.70 -9.11
C GLU A 364 6.55 24.24 -8.94
N GLY A 365 5.67 23.98 -7.97
CA GLY A 365 5.01 22.68 -7.85
C GLY A 365 4.77 22.23 -6.42
N ALA A 366 4.47 20.94 -6.26
CA ALA A 366 4.22 20.32 -4.98
C ALA A 366 5.14 19.11 -4.76
N ILE A 367 5.67 18.99 -3.54
CA ILE A 367 6.51 17.87 -3.11
C ILE A 367 5.86 17.17 -1.93
N ARG A 368 5.88 15.83 -1.96
CA ARG A 368 5.66 15.00 -0.78
C ARG A 368 7.00 14.82 -0.06
N TRP A 369 7.18 15.50 1.07
CA TRP A 369 8.40 15.45 1.86
C TRP A 369 8.24 14.54 3.08
N ASP A 370 9.25 13.71 3.32
CA ASP A 370 9.32 12.77 4.46
C ASP A 370 8.11 11.82 4.60
N ASN A 371 7.38 11.56 3.51
CA ASN A 371 6.09 10.85 3.49
C ASN A 371 4.99 11.43 4.40
N ARG A 372 5.24 12.60 5.01
CA ARG A 372 4.39 13.22 6.03
C ARG A 372 3.78 14.54 5.60
N PHE A 373 4.50 15.31 4.79
CA PHE A 373 4.08 16.65 4.41
C PHE A 373 3.85 16.75 2.91
N HIS A 374 2.77 17.43 2.54
CA HIS A 374 2.53 17.89 1.19
C HIS A 374 2.82 19.40 1.17
N ILE A 375 3.85 19.80 0.42
CA ILE A 375 4.40 21.15 0.45
C ILE A 375 4.30 21.74 -0.96
N VAL A 376 3.59 22.86 -1.09
CA VAL A 376 3.52 23.65 -2.32
C VAL A 376 4.58 24.74 -2.23
N LEU A 377 5.42 24.81 -3.26
CA LEU A 377 6.60 25.66 -3.32
C LEU A 377 6.53 26.53 -4.57
N SER A 378 7.12 27.72 -4.48
CA SER A 378 7.45 28.57 -5.62
C SER A 378 8.74 29.31 -5.36
N GLY A 379 9.42 29.70 -6.42
CA GLY A 379 10.55 30.62 -6.33
C GLY A 379 11.62 30.21 -7.33
N ALA A 380 12.20 31.23 -7.96
CA ALA A 380 12.91 31.14 -9.22
C ALA A 380 14.13 30.20 -9.12
N PHE A 381 13.93 28.91 -9.39
CA PHE A 381 15.03 28.10 -9.91
C PHE A 381 15.47 28.78 -11.21
N ARG A 382 16.59 29.52 -11.14
CA ARG A 382 17.32 29.97 -12.31
C ARG A 382 18.31 28.85 -12.64
N PRO A 383 18.31 28.29 -13.86
CA PRO A 383 19.27 27.26 -14.26
C PRO A 383 20.73 27.66 -13.97
N GLU A 384 21.01 28.96 -14.04
CA GLU A 384 22.30 29.58 -13.72
C GLU A 384 22.61 29.78 -12.21
N ASN A 385 21.75 29.41 -11.26
CA ASN A 385 22.08 29.49 -9.83
C ASN A 385 22.91 28.27 -9.38
N PRO A 386 24.19 28.45 -8.98
CA PRO A 386 25.06 27.34 -8.59
C PRO A 386 24.64 26.64 -7.28
N ASP A 387 23.85 27.29 -6.42
CA ASP A 387 23.30 26.67 -5.21
C ASP A 387 21.79 26.96 -5.05
N PRO A 388 20.92 26.12 -5.62
CA PRO A 388 19.49 26.32 -5.54
C PRO A 388 19.00 26.11 -4.10
N PRO A 389 18.00 26.89 -3.64
CA PRO A 389 17.39 26.69 -2.32
C PRO A 389 16.92 25.25 -2.12
N ARG A 390 17.01 24.78 -0.88
CA ARG A 390 16.73 23.39 -0.50
C ARG A 390 15.66 23.31 0.56
N LEU A 391 14.79 22.32 0.40
CA LEU A 391 13.83 21.91 1.40
C LEU A 391 14.42 20.76 2.23
N GLY A 392 14.53 20.95 3.54
CA GLY A 392 15.08 19.97 4.46
C GLY A 392 14.37 19.96 5.81
N ALA A 393 14.88 19.16 6.74
CA ALA A 393 14.51 19.26 8.14
C ALA A 393 15.25 20.45 8.77
N LEU A 394 14.64 21.15 9.72
CA LEU A 394 15.27 22.26 10.44
C LEU A 394 16.63 21.86 11.05
N GLY A 395 16.72 20.65 11.59
CA GLY A 395 17.93 20.17 12.25
C GLY A 395 18.06 20.68 13.68
N ILE A 396 18.92 20.00 14.47
CA ILE A 396 19.04 20.25 15.91
C ILE A 396 19.68 21.62 16.18
N ASP A 397 20.73 21.98 15.43
CA ASP A 397 21.50 23.19 15.70
C ASP A 397 20.70 24.45 15.32
N ALA A 398 20.06 24.47 14.16
CA ALA A 398 19.19 25.58 13.77
C ALA A 398 17.95 25.68 14.67
N ALA A 399 17.38 24.57 15.15
CA ALA A 399 16.30 24.60 16.13
C ALA A 399 16.74 25.24 17.46
N ARG A 400 17.96 24.95 17.94
CA ARG A 400 18.51 25.58 19.15
C ARG A 400 18.75 27.07 18.96
N ALA A 401 19.35 27.45 17.83
CA ALA A 401 19.59 28.85 17.50
C ALA A 401 18.28 29.64 17.43
N LEU A 402 17.26 29.05 16.79
CA LEU A 402 15.93 29.66 16.69
C LEU A 402 15.23 29.76 18.05
N ALA A 403 15.37 28.75 18.92
CA ALA A 403 14.83 28.80 20.28
C ALA A 403 15.45 29.93 21.12
N ALA A 404 16.76 30.16 20.97
CA ALA A 404 17.44 31.27 21.63
C ALA A 404 16.97 32.64 21.08
N HIS A 405 16.69 32.73 19.79
CA HIS A 405 16.24 33.97 19.13
C HIS A 405 14.78 34.33 19.42
N ILE A 406 13.88 33.33 19.45
CA ILE A 406 12.46 33.55 19.77
C ILE A 406 12.30 33.87 21.28
N GLY A 407 13.17 33.33 22.15
CA GLY A 407 13.08 33.55 23.60
C GLY A 407 11.78 33.02 24.22
N PRO A 408 11.65 33.02 25.56
CA PRO A 408 10.45 32.53 26.22
C PRO A 408 9.25 33.46 26.00
N ALA A 409 9.40 34.76 25.74
CA ALA A 409 8.31 35.74 25.82
C ALA A 409 7.86 36.36 24.47
N ALA A 410 8.27 35.82 23.30
CA ALA A 410 7.98 36.44 22.01
C ALA A 410 6.50 36.35 21.54
N PRO A 411 6.04 37.34 20.75
CA PRO A 411 4.68 37.42 20.21
C PRO A 411 4.37 36.40 19.09
N HIS A 412 5.38 35.74 18.50
CA HIS A 412 5.22 34.70 17.48
C HIS A 412 5.39 33.28 18.05
N ARG A 413 4.98 33.05 19.31
CA ARG A 413 5.00 31.70 19.88
C ARG A 413 4.22 30.75 18.96
N PRO A 414 4.81 29.63 18.53
CA PRO A 414 4.05 28.57 17.88
C PRO A 414 3.16 27.95 18.94
N ASP A 415 1.91 28.43 19.04
CA ASP A 415 0.93 27.89 19.98
C ASP A 415 0.97 26.36 19.94
N GLY A 416 1.39 25.74 21.05
CA GLY A 416 1.30 24.30 21.26
C GLY A 416 2.33 23.39 20.57
N ILE A 417 3.37 23.87 19.88
CA ILE A 417 4.41 22.97 19.29
C ILE A 417 5.59 22.76 20.25
N PRO A 418 5.81 21.54 20.79
CA PRO A 418 6.92 21.29 21.72
C PRO A 418 8.30 21.47 21.05
N PRO A 419 9.30 22.07 21.72
CA PRO A 419 10.66 22.24 21.19
C PRO A 419 11.33 20.95 20.70
N ALA A 420 10.96 19.80 21.29
CA ALA A 420 11.45 18.49 20.87
C ALA A 420 11.08 18.12 19.42
N VAL A 421 10.02 18.73 18.87
CA VAL A 421 9.53 18.47 17.50
C VAL A 421 10.29 19.28 16.46
N TRP A 422 10.78 20.46 16.86
CA TRP A 422 11.33 21.49 15.95
C TRP A 422 12.40 20.98 14.99
N PRO A 423 13.37 20.14 15.40
CA PRO A 423 14.43 19.66 14.50
C PRO A 423 13.93 18.90 13.27
N THR A 424 12.69 18.40 13.30
CA THR A 424 12.10 17.60 12.22
C THR A 424 11.05 18.34 11.40
N LEU A 425 10.86 19.63 11.70
CA LEU A 425 9.94 20.48 10.94
C LEU A 425 10.53 20.79 9.56
N PRO A 426 9.69 20.84 8.51
CA PRO A 426 10.10 21.28 7.19
C PRO A 426 10.60 22.73 7.21
N ALA A 427 11.78 22.94 6.65
CA ALA A 427 12.48 24.22 6.61
C ALA A 427 13.11 24.45 5.23
N LEU A 428 13.19 25.72 4.83
CA LEU A 428 13.87 26.17 3.63
C LEU A 428 15.25 26.72 3.95
N PHE A 429 16.22 26.38 3.11
CA PHE A 429 17.62 26.81 3.22
C PHE A 429 18.14 27.34 1.88
N ASP A 430 19.06 28.29 1.92
CA ASP A 430 19.96 28.66 0.82
C ASP A 430 21.42 28.68 1.30
N ALA A 431 22.32 29.21 0.47
CA ALA A 431 23.74 29.36 0.78
C ALA A 431 24.00 30.17 2.06
N ASP A 432 23.13 31.14 2.38
CA ASP A 432 23.24 32.00 3.57
C ASP A 432 22.54 31.38 4.79
N GLY A 433 22.02 30.15 4.68
CA GLY A 433 21.43 29.39 5.78
C GLY A 433 19.90 29.35 5.77
N LEU A 434 19.29 29.41 6.95
CA LEU A 434 17.86 29.20 7.15
C LEU A 434 17.02 30.36 6.59
N ILE A 435 16.14 30.07 5.62
CA ILE A 435 15.22 31.04 5.02
C ILE A 435 13.90 31.08 5.80
N ALA A 436 13.29 29.92 6.06
CA ALA A 436 11.95 29.87 6.63
C ALA A 436 11.64 28.55 7.35
N VAL A 437 10.85 28.65 8.43
CA VAL A 437 10.21 27.52 9.11
C VAL A 437 8.73 27.87 9.31
N PRO A 438 7.84 27.53 8.36
CA PRO A 438 6.46 28.01 8.37
C PRO A 438 5.68 27.64 9.63
N HIS A 439 5.92 26.44 10.18
CA HIS A 439 5.27 25.98 11.41
C HIS A 439 5.63 26.80 12.66
N LEU A 440 6.78 27.48 12.64
CA LEU A 440 7.25 28.31 13.74
C LEU A 440 7.10 29.81 13.43
N GLY A 441 6.45 30.17 12.31
CA GLY A 441 6.34 31.55 11.86
C GLY A 441 7.68 32.22 11.51
N PHE A 442 8.78 31.46 11.43
CA PHE A 442 10.10 32.03 11.15
C PHE A 442 10.28 32.30 9.65
N ARG A 443 10.73 33.51 9.32
CA ARG A 443 11.22 33.91 8.00
C ARG A 443 12.42 34.85 8.20
N ARG A 444 13.51 34.62 7.48
CA ARG A 444 14.69 35.50 7.48
C ARG A 444 14.33 36.84 6.82
N ASP A 445 14.76 37.94 7.42
CA ASP A 445 14.59 39.28 6.86
C ASP A 445 15.39 39.47 5.56
N GLY A 446 14.95 40.40 4.70
CA GLY A 446 15.66 40.74 3.46
C GLY A 446 15.48 39.74 2.31
N VAL A 447 14.64 38.71 2.47
CA VAL A 447 14.31 37.74 1.41
C VAL A 447 13.34 38.37 0.40
N GLY A 448 13.87 38.82 -0.75
CA GLY A 448 13.14 39.63 -1.75
C GLY A 448 12.07 38.88 -2.58
N PRO A 449 11.39 39.60 -3.50
CA PRO A 449 10.50 39.01 -4.50
C PRO A 449 11.33 38.17 -5.50
N GLY A 450 11.22 36.84 -5.42
CA GLY A 450 11.96 35.91 -6.30
C GLY A 450 12.65 34.75 -5.58
N SER A 451 12.87 34.84 -4.27
CA SER A 451 13.42 33.77 -3.46
C SER A 451 12.45 32.60 -3.29
N ALA A 452 12.97 31.40 -2.98
CA ALA A 452 12.17 30.22 -2.67
C ALA A 452 11.23 30.46 -1.49
N ARG A 453 9.98 30.02 -1.64
CA ARG A 453 8.90 30.19 -0.68
C ARG A 453 8.10 28.89 -0.55
N ILE A 454 7.72 28.58 0.68
CA ILE A 454 6.66 27.60 0.97
C ILE A 454 5.33 28.36 0.91
N ASN A 455 4.54 28.09 -0.12
CA ASN A 455 3.22 28.71 -0.32
C ASN A 455 2.14 28.02 0.50
N ARG A 456 2.28 26.71 0.71
CA ARG A 456 1.36 25.92 1.53
C ARG A 456 2.07 24.71 2.09
N ILE A 457 1.76 24.39 3.34
CA ILE A 457 2.21 23.16 3.98
C ILE A 457 1.02 22.46 4.64
N ALA A 458 0.90 21.16 4.38
CA ALA A 458 -0.14 20.33 4.97
C ALA A 458 0.44 19.01 5.45
N PHE A 459 0.13 18.62 6.69
CA PHE A 459 0.41 17.29 7.17
C PHE A 459 -0.55 16.29 6.50
N ARG A 460 0.00 15.50 5.58
CA ARG A 460 -0.68 14.48 4.78
C ARG A 460 0.12 13.19 4.84
N PRO A 461 0.16 12.52 6.01
CA PRO A 461 0.90 11.29 6.19
C PRO A 461 0.44 10.22 5.20
N TYR A 462 1.35 9.33 4.83
CA TYR A 462 1.02 8.21 3.94
C TYR A 462 -0.04 7.29 4.57
N THR A 463 0.09 7.05 5.87
CA THR A 463 -0.85 6.24 6.67
C THR A 463 -1.57 7.16 7.65
N PRO A 464 -2.90 7.35 7.56
CA PRO A 464 -3.66 8.10 8.56
C PRO A 464 -3.65 7.43 9.93
N ALA A 465 -3.70 8.22 11.00
CA ALA A 465 -3.77 7.73 12.38
C ALA A 465 -5.04 6.90 12.66
N GLY A 466 -6.16 7.22 12.00
CA GLY A 466 -7.42 6.48 12.09
C GLY A 466 -7.39 5.07 11.47
N GLY A 467 -6.29 4.67 10.83
CA GLY A 467 -6.17 3.35 10.19
C GLY A 467 -6.76 3.31 8.77
N VAL A 468 -6.95 2.10 8.25
CA VAL A 468 -7.50 1.87 6.89
C VAL A 468 -8.98 2.26 6.89
N GLY A 469 -9.34 3.31 6.13
CA GLY A 469 -10.72 3.78 5.96
C GLY A 469 -11.16 4.92 6.90
N GLY A 470 -10.31 5.34 7.85
CA GLY A 470 -10.56 6.49 8.72
C GLY A 470 -9.74 7.71 8.30
N PHE A 471 -10.36 8.70 7.67
CA PHE A 471 -9.72 9.99 7.42
C PHE A 471 -9.97 10.91 8.62
N LEU A 472 -8.95 11.13 9.45
CA LEU A 472 -8.94 12.30 10.30
C LEU A 472 -8.50 13.49 9.44
N ALA A 473 -9.34 14.51 9.34
CA ALA A 473 -8.97 15.75 8.64
C ALA A 473 -7.86 16.44 9.45
N TYR A 474 -6.63 16.40 8.95
CA TYR A 474 -5.53 17.16 9.52
C TYR A 474 -5.65 18.61 9.03
N GLY A 475 -5.83 19.55 9.95
CA GLY A 475 -5.95 20.97 9.63
C GLY A 475 -4.75 21.51 8.83
N HIS A 476 -4.94 22.67 8.21
CA HIS A 476 -3.86 23.40 7.56
C HIS A 476 -3.21 24.32 8.60
N SER A 477 -1.89 24.40 8.63
CA SER A 477 -1.24 25.54 9.30
C SER A 477 -1.47 26.77 8.41
N PRO A 478 -2.19 27.82 8.86
CA PRO A 478 -2.25 29.07 8.13
C PRO A 478 -0.82 29.62 8.07
N ILE A 479 -0.30 29.79 6.86
CA ILE A 479 0.92 30.57 6.66
C ILE A 479 0.48 32.01 6.82
N MET A 480 0.81 32.64 7.95
CA MET A 480 0.66 34.09 8.08
C MET A 480 1.50 34.74 6.97
N SER A 481 0.83 35.60 6.20
CA SER A 481 1.31 36.22 4.96
C SER A 481 2.62 36.98 5.18
#